data_AF-A0A839HF44-F1
#
_entry.id   AF-A0A839HF44-F1
#
_cell.length_a   1.000
_cell.length_b   1.000
_cell.length_c   1.000
_cell.angle_alpha   90.00
_cell.angle_beta   90.00
_cell.angle_gamma   90.00
#
_symmetry.space_group_name_H-M   'P 1'
#
loop_
_entity.id
_entity.type
_entity.pdbx_description
1 polymer ?
#
loop_
_entity_poly.entity_id
_entity_poly.type
_entity_poly.pdbx_seq_one_letter_code
_entity_poly.pdbx_strand_id
1 'polypeptide(L)'
;MLELSIEQQILIAMRKTLAAVVKDVTPLPGMKHPLSDSTIADIRACFALISAREQELARHDGRSRERPQYVDNAPSAQIIPLASLKRRTNQTDEH
;
A
#
# COMPACT_ATOMS: atom_id res chain seq x y z
N MET A 1 -5.37 -14.84 9.25
CA MET A 1 -5.79 -14.07 8.07
C MET A 1 -6.56 -12.88 8.60
N LEU A 2 -6.12 -11.65 8.33
CA LEU A 2 -6.87 -10.47 8.78
C LEU A 2 -8.17 -10.43 7.98
N GLU A 3 -9.29 -10.72 8.64
CA GLU A 3 -10.62 -10.57 8.06
C GLU A 3 -10.78 -9.13 7.55
N LEU A 4 -11.17 -8.99 6.29
CA LEU A 4 -11.44 -7.68 5.69
C LEU A 4 -12.81 -7.21 6.15
N SER A 5 -12.93 -5.92 6.49
CA SER A 5 -14.25 -5.35 6.78
C SER A 5 -15.15 -5.44 5.55
N ILE A 6 -16.47 -5.48 5.75
CA ILE A 6 -17.44 -5.51 4.65
C ILE A 6 -17.19 -4.36 3.67
N GLU A 7 -16.85 -3.18 4.19
CA GLU A 7 -16.50 -2.03 3.37
C GLU A 7 -15.26 -2.28 2.49
N GLN A 8 -14.19 -2.86 3.05
CA GLN A 8 -13.00 -3.24 2.28
C GLN A 8 -13.35 -4.27 1.19
N GLN A 9 -14.20 -5.26 1.50
CA GLN A 9 -14.65 -6.25 0.53
C GLN A 9 -15.44 -5.61 -0.62
N ILE A 10 -16.35 -4.68 -0.32
CA ILE A 10 -17.11 -3.92 -1.33
C ILE A 10 -16.17 -3.13 -2.23
N LEU A 11 -15.21 -2.38 -1.67
CA LEU A 11 -14.26 -1.59 -2.45
C LEU A 11 -13.41 -2.48 -3.36
N ILE A 12 -12.95 -3.64 -2.87
CA ILE A 12 -12.24 -4.63 -3.68
C ILE A 12 -13.10 -5.15 -4.83
N ALA A 13 -14.35 -5.51 -4.56
CA ALA A 13 -15.28 -6.00 -5.58
C ALA A 13 -15.55 -4.94 -6.65
N MET A 14 -15.87 -3.71 -6.24
CA MET A 14 -16.12 -2.58 -7.15
C MET A 14 -14.90 -2.28 -8.03
N ARG A 15 -13.70 -2.18 -7.43
CA ARG A 15 -12.46 -1.93 -8.16
C ARG A 15 -12.18 -3.02 -9.19
N LYS A 16 -12.32 -4.29 -8.81
CA LYS A 16 -12.11 -5.44 -9.70
C LYS A 16 -13.09 -5.45 -10.85
N THR A 17 -14.38 -5.25 -10.57
CA THR A 17 -15.43 -5.23 -11.60
C THR A 17 -15.21 -4.09 -12.59
N LEU A 18 -14.99 -2.86 -12.10
CA LEU A 18 -14.71 -1.72 -12.97
C LEU A 18 -13.44 -1.93 -13.80
N ALA A 19 -12.38 -2.50 -13.23
CA ALA A 19 -11.15 -2.77 -13.96
C ALA A 19 -11.34 -3.83 -15.06
N ALA A 20 -12.15 -4.86 -14.80
CA ALA A 20 -12.51 -5.86 -15.81
C ALA A 20 -13.30 -5.22 -16.96
N VAL A 21 -14.31 -4.40 -16.64
CA VAL A 21 -15.08 -3.66 -17.66
C VAL A 21 -14.16 -2.76 -18.48
N VAL A 22 -13.29 -1.97 -17.85
CA VAL A 22 -12.33 -1.11 -18.57
C VAL A 22 -11.45 -1.94 -19.49
N LYS A 23 -10.92 -3.08 -19.02
CA LYS A 23 -10.10 -3.97 -19.85
C LYS A 23 -10.87 -4.49 -21.07
N ASP A 24 -12.12 -4.90 -20.89
CA ASP A 24 -12.94 -5.47 -21.96
C ASP A 24 -13.32 -4.43 -23.01
N VAL A 25 -13.51 -3.16 -22.61
CA VAL A 25 -13.87 -2.07 -23.52
C VAL A 25 -12.67 -1.32 -24.10
N THR A 26 -11.46 -1.55 -23.60
CA THR A 26 -10.26 -0.87 -24.09
C THR A 26 -9.93 -1.38 -25.49
N PRO A 27 -10.03 -0.53 -26.53
CA PRO A 27 -9.78 -0.95 -27.89
C PRO A 27 -8.28 -1.07 -28.17
N LEU A 28 -7.92 -1.74 -29.28
CA LEU A 28 -6.54 -1.73 -29.77
C LEU A 28 -6.10 -0.30 -30.15
N PRO A 29 -4.79 -0.01 -30.13
CA PRO A 29 -4.27 1.29 -30.53
C PRO A 29 -4.77 1.70 -31.92
N GLY A 30 -5.21 2.95 -32.08
CA GLY A 30 -5.74 3.49 -33.34
C GLY A 30 -7.23 3.23 -33.57
N MET A 31 -7.91 2.48 -32.71
CA MET A 31 -9.37 2.34 -32.73
C MET A 31 -10.05 3.32 -31.78
N LYS A 32 -11.27 3.75 -32.14
CA LYS A 32 -12.10 4.63 -31.30
C LYS A 32 -12.60 3.87 -30.08
N HIS A 33 -12.51 4.50 -28.90
CA HIS A 33 -13.04 3.93 -27.66
C HIS A 33 -14.58 3.88 -27.71
N PRO A 34 -15.22 2.78 -27.26
CA PRO A 34 -16.68 2.62 -27.35
C PRO A 34 -17.43 3.48 -26.33
N LEU A 35 -16.80 3.85 -25.21
CA LEU A 35 -17.36 4.79 -24.22
C LEU A 35 -17.06 6.24 -24.61
N SER A 36 -17.97 7.15 -24.26
CA SER A 36 -17.75 8.60 -24.39
C SER A 36 -16.68 9.11 -23.42
N ASP A 37 -16.06 10.24 -23.75
CA ASP A 37 -15.06 10.89 -22.89
C ASP A 37 -15.59 11.23 -21.49
N SER A 38 -16.87 11.61 -21.40
CA SER A 38 -17.56 11.85 -20.13
C SER A 38 -17.57 10.59 -19.25
N THR A 39 -18.00 9.46 -19.81
CA THR A 39 -18.06 8.18 -19.09
C THR A 39 -16.67 7.72 -18.66
N ILE A 40 -15.65 7.93 -19.50
CA ILE A 40 -14.26 7.62 -19.13
C ILE A 40 -13.81 8.52 -17.98
N ALA A 41 -14.17 9.81 -17.98
CA ALA A 41 -13.88 10.73 -16.88
C ALA A 41 -14.57 10.30 -15.57
N ASP A 42 -15.83 9.89 -15.64
CA ASP A 42 -16.59 9.40 -14.48
C ASP A 42 -15.97 8.13 -13.89
N ILE A 43 -15.54 7.19 -14.74
CA ILE A 43 -14.84 5.97 -14.30
C ILE A 43 -13.53 6.31 -13.60
N ARG A 44 -12.74 7.25 -14.13
CA ARG A 44 -11.51 7.73 -13.47
C ARG A 44 -11.80 8.36 -12.11
N ALA A 45 -12.84 9.19 -12.02
CA ALA A 45 -13.25 9.80 -10.75
C ALA A 45 -13.67 8.73 -9.72
N CYS A 46 -14.41 7.71 -10.15
CA CYS A 46 -14.77 6.58 -9.29
C CYS A 46 -13.54 5.83 -8.75
N PHE A 47 -12.55 5.51 -9.61
CA PHE A 47 -11.31 4.90 -9.13
C PHE A 47 -10.54 5.77 -8.14
N ALA A 48 -10.54 7.09 -8.32
CA ALA A 48 -9.92 8.02 -7.39
C ALA A 48 -10.62 8.00 -6.02
N LEU A 49 -11.96 7.98 -6.00
CA LEU A 49 -12.75 7.88 -4.76
C LEU A 49 -12.53 6.56 -4.03
N ILE A 50 -12.52 5.44 -4.76
CA ILE A 50 -12.22 4.11 -4.21
C ILE A 50 -10.83 4.12 -3.56
N SER A 51 -9.82 4.62 -4.28
CA SER A 51 -8.43 4.66 -3.79
C SER A 51 -8.28 5.54 -2.54
N ALA A 52 -8.96 6.70 -2.52
CA ALA A 52 -8.97 7.59 -1.37
C ALA A 52 -9.59 6.91 -0.14
N ARG A 53 -10.69 6.17 -0.33
CA ARG A 53 -11.36 5.47 0.76
C ARG A 53 -10.55 4.29 1.28
N GLU A 54 -9.93 3.52 0.39
CA GLU A 54 -9.03 2.43 0.76
C GLU A 54 -7.84 2.93 1.57
N GLN A 55 -7.27 4.08 1.19
CA GLN A 55 -6.19 4.70 1.94
C GLN A 55 -6.64 5.14 3.33
N GLU A 56 -7.86 5.66 3.46
CA GLU A 56 -8.42 6.06 4.75
C GLU A 56 -8.64 4.86 5.68
N LEU A 57 -9.20 3.76 5.16
CA LEU A 57 -9.37 2.52 5.92
C LEU A 57 -8.02 1.92 6.33
N ALA A 58 -7.02 1.93 5.44
CA ALA A 58 -5.69 1.45 5.77
C ALA A 58 -5.03 2.25 6.90
N ARG A 59 -5.18 3.58 6.89
CA ARG A 59 -4.70 4.46 7.98
C ARG A 59 -5.38 4.14 9.30
N HIS A 60 -6.69 3.96 9.30
CA HIS A 60 -7.47 3.63 10.49
C HIS A 60 -7.05 2.27 11.09
N ASP A 61 -6.79 1.27 10.25
CA ASP A 61 -6.33 -0.06 10.67
C ASP A 61 -4.84 -0.11 11.06
N GLY A 62 -4.14 1.04 11.08
CA GLY A 62 -2.70 1.09 11.32
C GLY A 62 -1.85 0.42 10.23
N ARG A 63 -2.47 0.04 9.10
CA ARG A 63 -1.78 -0.49 7.92
C ARG A 63 -1.19 0.70 7.16
N SER A 64 0.00 1.11 7.56
CA SER A 64 0.75 2.12 6.83
C SER A 64 1.08 1.59 5.44
N ARG A 65 1.10 2.47 4.43
CA ARG A 65 1.54 2.11 3.07
C ARG A 65 2.90 1.41 3.17
N GLU A 66 2.96 0.14 2.84
CA GLU A 66 4.23 -0.58 2.67
C GLU A 66 4.99 0.14 1.55
N ARG A 67 5.94 0.99 1.95
CA ARG A 67 6.83 1.65 1.00
C ARG A 67 7.77 0.55 0.47
N PRO A 68 7.91 0.41 -0.86
CA PRO A 68 8.92 -0.47 -1.42
C PRO A 68 10.29 -0.14 -0.79
N GLN A 69 10.93 -1.14 -0.21
CA GLN A 69 12.31 -1.01 0.25
C GLN A 69 13.21 -1.27 -0.96
N TYR A 70 13.95 -0.26 -1.38
CA TYR A 70 14.99 -0.44 -2.39
C TYR A 70 16.13 -1.28 -1.78
N VAL A 71 16.69 -2.19 -2.57
CA VAL A 71 17.81 -3.06 -2.16
C VAL A 71 19.04 -2.27 -1.70
N ASP A 72 19.21 -1.04 -2.21
CA ASP A 72 20.31 -0.16 -1.86
C ASP A 72 20.07 0.64 -0.57
N ASN A 73 18.87 0.55 0.02
CA ASN A 73 18.51 1.27 1.24
C ASN A 73 18.98 0.48 2.47
N ALA A 74 20.27 0.57 2.78
CA ALA A 74 20.81 0.00 4.01
C ALA A 74 20.09 0.65 5.22
N PRO A 75 19.58 -0.14 6.20
CA PRO A 75 18.98 0.41 7.40
C PRO A 75 19.99 1.31 8.13
N SER A 76 19.64 2.56 8.38
CA SER A 76 20.52 3.53 9.05
C SER A 76 20.78 3.24 10.53
N ALA A 77 20.14 2.22 11.09
CA ALA A 77 20.23 1.88 12.50
C ALA A 77 20.42 0.37 12.68
N GLN A 78 21.57 -0.01 13.22
CA GLN A 78 21.83 -1.36 13.72
C GLN A 78 21.11 -1.51 15.07
N ILE A 79 19.97 -2.19 15.07
CA ILE A 79 19.24 -2.48 16.32
C ILE A 79 20.02 -3.55 17.08
N ILE A 80 20.66 -3.16 18.18
CA ILE A 80 21.34 -4.08 19.10
C ILE A 80 20.39 -4.38 20.26
N PRO A 81 20.07 -5.65 20.54
CA PRO A 81 19.28 -6.02 21.71
C PRO A 81 19.94 -5.55 23.01
N LEU A 82 19.20 -4.82 23.85
CA LEU A 82 19.71 -4.28 25.12
C LEU A 82 20.22 -5.40 26.06
N ALA A 83 19.67 -6.61 25.93
CA ALA A 83 20.09 -7.80 26.67
C ALA A 83 21.55 -8.22 26.40
N SER A 84 22.17 -7.78 25.31
CA SER A 84 23.54 -8.13 24.93
C SER A 84 24.61 -7.23 25.57
N LEU A 85 24.21 -6.15 26.24
CA LEU A 85 25.14 -5.22 26.91
C LEU A 85 25.58 -5.79 28.26
N LYS A 86 26.65 -6.60 28.27
CA LYS A 86 27.31 -6.99 29.52
C LYS A 86 28.17 -5.82 30.03
N ARG A 87 27.83 -5.29 31.20
CA ARG A 87 28.57 -4.21 31.88
C ARG A 87 30.01 -4.66 32.14
N ARG A 88 31.01 -4.01 31.51
CA ARG A 88 32.42 -4.16 31.90
C ARG A 88 32.66 -3.36 33.18
N THR A 89 32.93 -4.07 34.27
CA THR A 89 33.52 -3.51 35.50
C THR A 89 35.02 -3.38 35.27
N ASN A 90 35.53 -2.14 35.24
CA ASN A 90 36.97 -1.90 35.27
C ASN A 90 37.49 -2.31 36.66
N GLN A 91 38.34 -3.34 36.70
CA GLN A 91 39.20 -3.59 37.86
C GLN A 91 40.28 -2.52 37.87
N THR A 92 40.30 -1.73 38.93
CA THR A 92 41.40 -0.84 39.28
C THR A 92 42.53 -1.72 39.79
N ASP A 93 43.62 -1.82 39.04
CA ASP A 93 44.89 -2.34 39.54
C ASP A 93 45.49 -1.27 40.49
N GLU A 94 45.52 -1.56 41.79
CA GLU A 94 46.36 -0.86 42.77
C GLU A 94 47.49 -1.79 43.21
N HIS A 95 48.65 -1.15 43.43
CA HIS A 95 50.02 -1.63 43.61
C HIS A 95 50.28 -2.83 44.54
#